data_AF-A0A928Z3R2-F1
#
_entry.id   AF-A0A928Z3R2-F1
#
_cell.length_a   1.000
_cell.length_b   1.000
_cell.length_c   1.000
_cell.angle_alpha   90.00
_cell.angle_beta   90.00
_cell.angle_gamma   90.00
#
_symmetry.space_group_name_H-M   'P 1'
#
loop_
_entity.id
_entity.type
_entity.pdbx_description
1 polymer ?
#
loop_
_entity_poly.entity_id
_entity_poly.type
_entity_poly.pdbx_seq_one_letter_code
_entity_poly.pdbx_strand_id
1 'polypeptide(L)'
;MASKSIPPLTTQRHFLPKATKSGRLLKAWTISSLSLLTLTTTILLPSPFGQGPAALAQKSDKAILTNETLFTNYVRAAFDIEKQRRTMMGQVKQMTGGTVPGNVCVNLSKLPGGQRTLVKGICNSFAKFASTTVTKKYKLSPKQFNAFQRQTNSPAMRKRINRKIQALKLK
;
A
#
# COMPACT_ATOMS: atom_id res chain seq x y z
N MET A 1 -21.93 57.87 -14.82
CA MET A 1 -21.33 58.08 -13.47
C MET A 1 -21.45 56.76 -12.73
N ALA A 2 -20.43 56.01 -12.28
CA ALA A 2 -18.99 56.18 -12.25
C ALA A 2 -18.33 54.79 -12.39
N SER A 3 -17.32 54.68 -13.26
CA SER A 3 -16.31 53.61 -13.26
C SER A 3 -15.18 54.00 -12.30
N LYS A 4 -14.78 53.11 -11.39
CA LYS A 4 -13.46 53.13 -10.72
C LYS A 4 -13.06 51.67 -10.47
N SER A 5 -12.12 51.12 -11.25
CA SER A 5 -10.66 51.31 -11.24
C SER A 5 -9.97 50.34 -10.28
N ILE A 6 -9.28 49.38 -10.89
CA ILE A 6 -8.41 48.37 -10.29
C ILE A 6 -7.04 49.02 -9.99
N PRO A 7 -6.46 48.87 -8.79
CA PRO A 7 -5.04 49.16 -8.59
C PRO A 7 -4.12 47.95 -8.86
N PRO A 8 -2.85 48.18 -9.28
CA PRO A 8 -2.00 47.19 -9.94
C PRO A 8 -1.01 46.43 -9.03
N LEU A 9 -0.37 45.43 -9.66
CA LEU A 9 0.77 44.62 -9.22
C LEU A 9 1.82 45.37 -8.38
N THR A 10 2.13 44.82 -7.20
CA THR A 10 3.38 45.11 -6.48
C THR A 10 4.41 44.04 -6.77
N THR A 11 5.43 44.45 -7.51
CA THR A 11 6.73 43.79 -7.68
C THR A 11 7.54 43.94 -6.39
N GLN A 12 8.03 42.83 -5.81
CA GLN A 12 9.19 42.88 -4.92
C GLN A 12 10.23 41.83 -5.32
N ARG A 13 11.44 42.35 -5.56
CA ARG A 13 12.65 41.65 -5.99
C ARG A 13 13.32 40.93 -4.82
N HIS A 14 13.85 39.76 -5.15
CA HIS A 14 15.14 39.19 -4.74
C HIS A 14 15.63 39.43 -3.29
N PHE A 15 15.56 38.36 -2.50
CA PHE A 15 16.64 38.02 -1.55
C PHE A 15 17.03 36.54 -1.77
N LEU A 16 18.24 36.34 -2.28
CA LEU A 16 18.95 35.05 -2.29
C LEU A 16 19.66 34.87 -0.94
N PRO A 17 19.39 33.80 -0.19
CA PRO A 17 20.33 33.32 0.81
C PRO A 17 21.25 32.23 0.23
N LYS A 18 22.51 32.35 0.66
CA LYS A 18 23.71 31.61 0.29
C LYS A 18 23.58 30.08 0.45
N ALA A 19 24.20 29.39 -0.49
CA ALA A 19 24.47 27.96 -0.43
C ALA A 19 25.37 27.62 0.77
N THR A 20 24.90 26.68 1.60
CA THR A 20 25.73 25.95 2.56
C THR A 20 25.73 24.47 2.17
N LYS A 21 26.93 23.96 1.89
CA LYS A 21 27.22 22.54 1.78
C LYS A 21 27.10 21.91 3.18
N SER A 22 26.20 20.95 3.37
CA SER A 22 26.37 19.96 4.44
C SER A 22 25.50 18.72 4.19
N GLY A 23 26.08 17.56 4.50
CA GLY A 23 25.33 16.40 4.98
C GLY A 23 24.74 15.49 3.92
N ARG A 24 25.46 14.40 3.63
CA ARG A 24 24.85 13.12 3.23
C ARG A 24 23.83 12.73 4.31
N LEU A 25 22.56 13.04 4.09
CA LEU A 25 21.45 12.52 4.89
C LEU A 25 20.82 11.36 4.13
N LEU A 26 21.08 10.17 4.66
CA LEU A 26 20.44 8.91 4.32
C LEU A 26 18.92 9.12 4.20
N LYS A 27 18.39 8.93 3.00
CA LYS A 27 16.94 8.83 2.75
C LYS A 27 16.41 7.61 3.52
N ALA A 28 15.98 7.83 4.76
CA ALA A 28 15.18 6.88 5.50
C ALA A 28 13.79 6.81 4.84
N TRP A 29 13.57 5.76 4.05
CA TRP A 29 12.24 5.40 3.55
C TRP A 29 11.43 4.82 4.71
N THR A 30 10.79 5.67 5.50
CA THR A 30 9.79 5.22 6.48
C THR A 30 8.49 4.94 5.72
N ILE A 31 8.26 3.66 5.43
CA ILE A 31 7.02 3.17 4.84
C ILE A 31 5.91 3.39 5.88
N SER A 32 5.17 4.48 5.71
CA SER A 32 3.98 4.81 6.50
C SER A 32 2.93 3.70 6.39
N SER A 33 2.64 3.10 7.54
CA SER A 33 1.35 2.60 7.99
C SER A 33 0.40 2.03 6.91
N LEU A 34 0.47 0.71 6.71
CA LEU A 34 -0.67 -0.06 6.20
C LEU A 34 -1.77 -0.05 7.27
N SER A 35 -2.85 0.70 7.02
CA SER A 35 -4.08 0.61 7.81
C SER A 35 -4.66 -0.80 7.73
N LEU A 36 -4.87 -1.42 8.89
CA LEU A 36 -5.49 -2.74 9.03
C LEU A 36 -7.01 -2.64 8.85
N LEU A 37 -7.58 -3.48 7.97
CA LEU A 37 -8.95 -3.98 8.13
C LEU A 37 -8.86 -5.34 8.85
N THR A 38 -9.23 -5.37 10.13
CA THR A 38 -9.35 -6.61 10.91
C THR A 38 -10.81 -7.01 11.00
N LEU A 39 -11.19 -8.09 10.33
CA LEU A 39 -12.39 -8.88 10.64
C LEU A 39 -11.95 -9.99 11.61
N THR A 40 -12.38 -9.91 12.86
CA THR A 40 -12.12 -10.91 13.90
C THR A 40 -13.30 -11.88 13.96
N THR A 41 -13.03 -13.16 13.66
CA THR A 41 -13.90 -14.28 14.06
C THR A 41 -13.08 -15.24 14.89
N THR A 42 -13.42 -15.27 16.17
CA THR A 42 -12.96 -16.16 17.24
C THR A 42 -13.65 -17.52 17.10
N ILE A 43 -12.91 -18.62 16.98
CA ILE A 43 -13.35 -19.95 17.42
C ILE A 43 -12.14 -20.72 17.99
N LEU A 44 -12.40 -21.35 19.14
CA LEU A 44 -11.53 -22.06 20.08
C LEU A 44 -11.31 -23.56 19.76
N LEU A 45 -10.31 -24.15 20.44
CA LEU A 45 -10.15 -25.54 20.96
C LEU A 45 -9.32 -26.60 20.16
N PRO A 46 -8.75 -27.63 20.85
CA PRO A 46 -7.39 -28.16 20.64
C PRO A 46 -7.25 -29.71 20.48
N SER A 47 -5.99 -30.19 20.45
CA SER A 47 -5.47 -31.53 20.82
C SER A 47 -5.38 -32.64 19.72
N PRO A 48 -4.71 -33.79 19.97
CA PRO A 48 -3.25 -33.94 20.12
C PRO A 48 -2.64 -35.13 19.30
N PHE A 49 -1.30 -35.16 19.26
CA PHE A 49 -0.35 -36.26 18.96
C PHE A 49 -0.84 -37.62 18.38
N GLY A 50 -0.24 -38.00 17.24
CA GLY A 50 -0.05 -39.37 16.79
C GLY A 50 1.21 -39.49 15.93
N GLN A 51 2.23 -40.20 16.43
CA GLN A 51 3.49 -40.48 15.74
C GLN A 51 3.40 -41.84 15.00
N GLY A 52 3.80 -41.86 13.74
CA GLY A 52 4.00 -43.07 12.93
C GLY A 52 5.11 -42.81 11.88
N PRO A 53 5.98 -43.79 11.57
CA PRO A 53 7.28 -43.52 10.95
C PRO A 53 7.29 -43.59 9.41
N ALA A 54 8.25 -42.87 8.82
CA ALA A 54 8.92 -43.15 7.55
C ALA A 54 8.10 -43.26 6.25
N ALA A 55 7.52 -42.13 5.80
CA ALA A 55 7.27 -41.85 4.38
C ALA A 55 7.17 -40.32 4.12
N LEU A 56 8.12 -39.52 4.60
CA LEU A 56 8.01 -38.05 4.60
C LEU A 56 9.35 -37.36 4.27
N ALA A 57 9.85 -37.51 3.04
CA ALA A 57 11.02 -36.71 2.60
C ALA A 57 10.82 -35.97 1.26
N GLN A 58 9.84 -36.34 0.42
CA GLN A 58 9.64 -35.67 -0.88
C GLN A 58 8.47 -34.67 -0.91
N LYS A 59 7.62 -34.64 0.14
CA LYS A 59 6.49 -33.71 0.22
C LYS A 59 6.91 -32.30 0.70
N SER A 60 8.06 -32.20 1.36
CA SER A 60 8.61 -30.95 1.89
C SER A 60 9.13 -30.03 0.80
N ASP A 61 9.90 -30.54 -0.17
CA ASP A 61 10.55 -29.69 -1.17
C ASP A 61 9.55 -29.01 -2.10
N LYS A 62 8.51 -29.75 -2.53
CA LYS A 62 7.43 -29.18 -3.34
C LYS A 62 6.61 -28.16 -2.55
N ALA A 63 6.34 -28.41 -1.26
CA ALA A 63 5.61 -27.48 -0.41
C ALA A 63 6.41 -26.19 -0.13
N ILE A 64 7.72 -26.30 0.11
CA ILE A 64 8.63 -25.16 0.33
C ILE A 64 8.74 -24.33 -0.95
N LEU A 65 8.96 -24.96 -2.11
CA LEU A 65 9.06 -24.29 -3.40
C LEU A 65 7.74 -23.56 -3.73
N THR A 66 6.60 -24.23 -3.53
CA THR A 66 5.27 -23.64 -3.75
C THR A 66 5.04 -22.44 -2.83
N ASN A 67 5.43 -22.52 -1.56
CA ASN A 67 5.29 -21.42 -0.60
C ASN A 67 6.17 -20.23 -1.00
N GLU A 68 7.41 -20.47 -1.44
CA GLU A 68 8.30 -19.40 -1.88
C GLU A 68 7.84 -18.75 -3.19
N THR A 69 7.24 -19.52 -4.12
CA THR A 69 6.58 -18.97 -5.31
C THR A 69 5.38 -18.09 -4.93
N LEU A 70 4.49 -18.57 -4.04
CA LEU A 70 3.33 -17.81 -3.57
C LEU A 70 3.75 -16.52 -2.86
N PHE A 71 4.79 -16.59 -2.02
CA PHE A 71 5.35 -15.41 -1.36
C PHE A 71 5.94 -14.42 -2.36
N THR A 72 6.67 -14.91 -3.37
CA THR A 72 7.23 -14.06 -4.43
C THR A 72 6.12 -13.34 -5.20
N ASN A 73 5.06 -14.06 -5.57
CA ASN A 73 3.89 -13.48 -6.23
C ASN A 73 3.17 -12.47 -5.34
N TYR A 74 3.09 -12.75 -4.03
CA TYR A 74 2.53 -11.81 -3.06
C TYR A 74 3.33 -10.51 -3.02
N VAL A 75 4.67 -10.59 -2.93
CA VAL A 75 5.53 -9.40 -2.89
C VAL A 75 5.36 -8.55 -4.16
N ARG A 76 5.32 -9.18 -5.34
CA ARG A 76 5.08 -8.46 -6.60
C ARG A 76 3.69 -7.81 -6.65
N ALA A 77 2.65 -8.54 -6.26
CA ALA A 77 1.29 -8.02 -6.22
C ALA A 77 1.17 -6.84 -5.24
N ALA A 78 1.70 -6.98 -4.02
CA ALA A 78 1.66 -5.94 -3.01
C ALA A 78 2.43 -4.69 -3.45
N PHE A 79 3.58 -4.86 -4.12
CA PHE A 79 4.36 -3.76 -4.67
C PHE A 79 3.58 -2.97 -5.74
N ASP A 80 3.00 -3.66 -6.71
CA ASP A 80 2.20 -3.02 -7.77
C ASP A 80 0.97 -2.29 -7.22
N ILE A 81 0.30 -2.91 -6.25
CA ILE A 81 -0.85 -2.31 -5.55
C ILE A 81 -0.43 -1.06 -4.79
N GLU A 82 0.68 -1.09 -4.07
CA GLU A 82 1.18 0.07 -3.33
C GLU A 82 1.61 1.20 -4.27
N LYS A 83 2.26 0.88 -5.40
CA LYS A 83 2.62 1.85 -6.43
C LYS A 83 1.37 2.57 -6.96
N GLN A 84 0.35 1.80 -7.34
CA GLN A 84 -0.91 2.38 -7.81
C GLN A 84 -1.64 3.17 -6.72
N ARG A 85 -1.64 2.68 -5.48
CA ARG A 85 -2.26 3.38 -4.34
C ARG A 85 -1.66 4.77 -4.15
N ARG A 86 -0.34 4.92 -4.26
CA ARG A 86 0.35 6.21 -4.13
C ARG A 86 -0.07 7.20 -5.22
N THR A 87 -0.13 6.75 -6.47
CA THR A 87 -0.62 7.57 -7.60
C THR A 87 -2.04 8.06 -7.35
N MET A 88 -2.94 7.17 -6.94
CA MET A 88 -4.34 7.50 -6.70
C MET A 88 -4.53 8.38 -5.47
N MET A 89 -3.76 8.17 -4.41
CA MET A 89 -3.74 9.08 -3.26
C MET A 89 -3.27 10.48 -3.64
N GLY A 90 -2.36 10.62 -4.61
CA GLY A 90 -2.00 11.91 -5.19
C GLY A 90 -3.19 12.61 -5.85
N GLN A 91 -3.97 11.87 -6.65
CA GLN A 91 -5.19 12.39 -7.28
C GLN A 91 -6.24 12.80 -6.25
N VAL A 92 -6.48 11.96 -5.24
CA VAL A 92 -7.44 12.29 -4.17
C VAL A 92 -6.99 13.55 -3.43
N LYS A 93 -5.70 13.69 -3.11
CA LYS A 93 -5.16 14.92 -2.48
C LYS A 93 -5.40 16.16 -3.33
N GLN A 94 -5.23 16.08 -4.65
CA GLN A 94 -5.51 17.20 -5.55
C GLN A 94 -7.00 17.58 -5.52
N MET A 95 -7.89 16.59 -5.52
CA MET A 95 -9.35 16.82 -5.50
C MET A 95 -9.88 17.35 -4.17
N THR A 96 -9.23 17.01 -3.05
CA THR A 96 -9.67 17.41 -1.70
C THR A 96 -8.90 18.62 -1.15
N GLY A 97 -8.11 19.32 -1.97
CA GLY A 97 -7.33 20.48 -1.53
C GLY A 97 -6.24 20.13 -0.52
N GLY A 98 -5.69 18.91 -0.58
CA GLY A 98 -4.58 18.44 0.26
C GLY A 98 -5.00 17.68 1.52
N THR A 99 -6.26 17.82 1.96
CA THR A 99 -6.76 17.13 3.17
C THR A 99 -7.39 15.80 2.79
N VAL A 100 -6.71 14.69 3.06
CA VAL A 100 -7.27 13.34 2.80
C VAL A 100 -7.43 12.59 4.11
N PRO A 101 -8.67 12.23 4.51
CA PRO A 101 -8.88 11.46 5.71
C PRO A 101 -8.25 10.07 5.59
N GLY A 102 -7.77 9.54 6.71
CA GLY A 102 -7.29 8.16 6.79
C GLY A 102 -8.38 7.19 6.30
N ASN A 103 -7.98 6.22 5.48
CA ASN A 103 -8.88 5.25 4.87
C ASN A 103 -10.05 5.90 4.10
N VAL A 104 -9.74 6.87 3.24
CA VAL A 104 -10.74 7.65 2.48
C VAL A 104 -11.78 6.78 1.75
N CYS A 105 -11.40 5.62 1.23
CA CYS A 105 -12.31 4.70 0.54
C CYS A 105 -13.34 4.02 1.46
N VAL A 106 -13.07 3.97 2.76
CA VAL A 106 -14.02 3.50 3.79
C VAL A 106 -14.82 4.67 4.34
N ASN A 107 -14.18 5.83 4.50
CA ASN A 107 -14.73 7.01 5.14
C ASN A 107 -15.26 8.06 4.13
N LEU A 108 -15.87 7.64 3.03
CA LEU A 108 -16.39 8.54 1.99
C LEU A 108 -17.44 9.53 2.54
N SER A 109 -18.11 9.19 3.64
CA SER A 109 -19.05 10.07 4.33
C SER A 109 -18.41 11.35 4.88
N LYS A 110 -17.10 11.30 5.21
CA LYS A 110 -16.35 12.45 5.75
C LYS A 110 -15.93 13.47 4.69
N LEU A 111 -16.19 13.19 3.42
CA LEU A 111 -15.92 14.11 2.32
C LEU A 111 -17.13 14.99 2.01
N PRO A 112 -16.90 16.25 1.57
CA PRO A 112 -17.94 17.09 1.00
C PRO A 112 -18.68 16.41 -0.15
N GLY A 113 -19.97 16.70 -0.30
CA GLY A 113 -20.87 16.02 -1.25
C GLY A 113 -20.33 15.99 -2.70
N GLY A 114 -19.81 17.11 -3.20
CA GLY A 114 -19.25 17.20 -4.56
C GLY A 114 -18.00 16.35 -4.78
N GLN A 115 -17.19 16.13 -3.74
CA GLN A 115 -15.96 15.32 -3.84
C GLN A 115 -16.23 13.83 -3.66
N ARG A 116 -17.30 13.48 -2.93
CA ARG A 116 -17.62 12.08 -2.60
C ARG A 116 -17.76 11.20 -3.84
N THR A 117 -18.47 11.66 -4.88
CA THR A 117 -18.69 10.89 -6.11
C THR A 117 -17.38 10.64 -6.87
N LEU A 118 -16.53 11.67 -6.99
CA LEU A 118 -15.24 11.58 -7.66
C LEU A 118 -14.30 10.60 -6.93
N VAL A 119 -14.17 10.75 -5.61
CA VAL A 119 -13.31 9.88 -4.81
C VAL A 119 -13.83 8.44 -4.76
N LYS A 120 -15.16 8.25 -4.76
CA LYS A 120 -15.77 6.92 -4.88
C LYS A 120 -15.37 6.24 -6.20
N GLY A 121 -15.38 6.96 -7.32
CA GLY A 121 -14.94 6.44 -8.62
C GLY A 121 -13.48 5.98 -8.61
N ILE A 122 -12.59 6.77 -7.99
CA ILE A 122 -11.19 6.42 -7.77
C ILE A 122 -11.08 5.13 -6.93
N CYS A 123 -11.76 5.07 -5.79
CA CYS A 123 -11.74 3.90 -4.91
C CYS A 123 -12.22 2.62 -5.60
N ASN A 124 -13.28 2.70 -6.41
CA ASN A 124 -13.79 1.56 -7.17
C ASN A 124 -12.78 1.07 -8.22
N SER A 125 -12.14 2.01 -8.91
CA SER A 125 -11.10 1.71 -9.90
C SER A 125 -9.88 1.04 -9.25
N PHE A 126 -9.49 1.51 -8.06
CA PHE A 126 -8.41 0.91 -7.28
C PHE A 126 -8.76 -0.51 -6.83
N ALA A 127 -9.97 -0.72 -6.29
CA ALA A 127 -10.41 -2.04 -5.84
C ALA A 127 -10.42 -3.06 -7.00
N LYS A 128 -10.89 -2.65 -8.18
CA LYS A 128 -10.85 -3.48 -9.40
C LYS A 128 -9.42 -3.79 -9.82
N PHE A 129 -8.53 -2.79 -9.80
CA PHE A 129 -7.11 -2.97 -10.10
C PHE A 129 -6.44 -3.94 -9.12
N ALA A 130 -6.66 -3.79 -7.82
CA ALA A 130 -6.08 -4.64 -6.79
C ALA A 130 -6.57 -6.08 -6.95
N SER A 131 -7.87 -6.28 -7.10
CA SER A 131 -8.46 -7.61 -7.31
C SER A 131 -7.90 -8.29 -8.58
N THR A 132 -7.80 -7.55 -9.68
CA THR A 132 -7.24 -8.05 -10.95
C THR A 132 -5.75 -8.38 -10.84
N THR A 133 -4.99 -7.54 -10.15
CA THR A 133 -3.56 -7.74 -9.91
C THR A 133 -3.32 -9.01 -9.09
N VAL A 134 -4.06 -9.21 -8.01
CA VAL A 134 -3.95 -10.40 -7.16
C VAL A 134 -4.35 -11.66 -7.94
N THR A 135 -5.53 -11.68 -8.55
CA THR A 135 -6.13 -12.90 -9.09
C THR A 135 -5.67 -13.23 -10.51
N LYS A 136 -5.66 -12.25 -11.41
CA LYS A 136 -5.38 -12.49 -12.83
C LYS A 136 -3.90 -12.42 -13.15
N LYS A 137 -3.19 -11.42 -12.62
CA LYS A 137 -1.77 -11.18 -12.94
C LYS A 137 -0.84 -12.10 -12.15
N TYR A 138 -1.01 -12.16 -10.82
CA TYR A 138 -0.13 -12.92 -9.94
C TYR A 138 -0.68 -14.27 -9.47
N LYS A 139 -1.87 -14.65 -9.97
CA LYS A 139 -2.50 -15.96 -9.75
C LYS A 139 -2.63 -16.34 -8.27
N LEU A 140 -2.86 -15.35 -7.41
CA LEU A 140 -3.12 -15.55 -5.98
C LEU A 140 -4.63 -15.55 -5.74
N SER A 141 -5.09 -16.44 -4.87
CA SER A 141 -6.42 -16.30 -4.29
C SER A 141 -6.45 -15.13 -3.29
N PRO A 142 -7.61 -14.48 -3.09
CA PRO A 142 -7.77 -13.47 -2.04
C PRO A 142 -7.37 -14.00 -0.65
N LYS A 143 -7.67 -15.27 -0.36
CA LYS A 143 -7.30 -15.93 0.91
C LYS A 143 -5.77 -16.01 1.09
N GLN A 144 -5.03 -16.40 0.06
CA GLN A 144 -3.56 -16.46 0.09
C GLN A 144 -2.95 -15.07 0.25
N PHE A 145 -3.43 -14.08 -0.51
CA PHE A 145 -2.93 -12.71 -0.41
C PHE A 145 -3.15 -12.15 1.01
N ASN A 146 -4.36 -12.31 1.55
CA ASN A 146 -4.70 -11.86 2.90
C ASN A 146 -3.93 -12.60 3.99
N ALA A 147 -3.57 -13.87 3.78
CA ALA A 147 -2.76 -14.64 4.73
C ALA A 147 -1.35 -14.05 4.90
N PHE A 148 -0.72 -13.61 3.82
CA PHE A 148 0.55 -12.89 3.91
C PHE A 148 0.39 -11.47 4.44
N GLN A 149 -0.67 -10.76 4.02
CA GLN A 149 -0.94 -9.40 4.48
C GLN A 149 -1.12 -9.31 6.00
N ARG A 150 -1.79 -10.28 6.64
CA ARG A 150 -1.93 -10.31 8.11
C ARG A 150 -0.58 -10.36 8.84
N GLN A 151 0.44 -10.92 8.20
CA GLN A 151 1.78 -11.07 8.81
C GLN A 151 2.65 -9.82 8.65
N THR A 152 2.25 -8.82 7.84
CA THR A 152 3.07 -7.63 7.54
C THR A 152 3.29 -6.71 8.72
N ASN A 153 2.52 -6.86 9.79
CA ASN A 153 2.76 -6.09 11.02
C ASN A 153 4.03 -6.56 11.75
N SER A 154 4.42 -7.82 11.56
CA SER A 154 5.64 -8.35 12.18
C SER A 154 6.91 -7.72 11.56
N PRO A 155 7.92 -7.34 12.38
CA PRO A 155 9.19 -6.83 11.87
C PRO A 155 9.91 -7.84 10.95
N ALA A 156 9.84 -9.13 11.28
CA ALA A 156 10.46 -10.21 10.50
C ALA A 156 9.88 -10.29 9.08
N MET A 157 8.55 -10.22 8.95
CA MET A 157 7.90 -10.25 7.64
C MET A 157 8.22 -9.01 6.81
N ARG A 158 8.24 -7.82 7.42
CA ARG A 158 8.67 -6.58 6.74
C ARG A 158 10.09 -6.69 6.20
N LYS A 159 11.02 -7.21 7.01
CA LYS A 159 12.41 -7.47 6.58
C LYS A 159 12.46 -8.48 5.43
N ARG A 160 11.65 -9.55 5.48
CA ARG A 160 11.57 -10.55 4.40
C ARG A 160 11.04 -9.93 3.10
N ILE A 161 9.97 -9.14 3.16
CA ILE A 161 9.41 -8.43 2.00
C ILE A 161 10.44 -7.47 1.40
N ASN A 162 11.10 -6.65 2.22
CA ASN A 162 12.11 -5.70 1.74
C ASN A 162 13.28 -6.38 1.05
N ARG A 163 13.82 -7.47 1.63
CA ARG A 163 14.86 -8.28 0.98
C ARG A 163 14.40 -8.82 -0.36
N LYS A 164 13.15 -9.29 -0.45
CA LYS A 164 12.59 -9.83 -1.69
C LYS A 164 12.36 -8.73 -2.73
N ILE A 165 11.89 -7.55 -2.35
CA ILE A 165 11.77 -6.38 -3.24
C ILE A 165 13.14 -6.03 -3.85
N GLN A 166 14.19 -5.99 -3.02
CA GLN A 166 15.56 -5.74 -3.47
C GLN A 166 16.07 -6.83 -4.42
N ALA A 167 15.88 -8.10 -4.06
CA ALA A 167 16.30 -9.25 -4.89
C ALA A 167 15.58 -9.27 -6.26
N LEU A 168 14.31 -8.87 -6.29
CA LEU A 168 13.51 -8.75 -7.50
C LEU A 168 13.77 -7.45 -8.29
N LYS A 169 14.61 -6.55 -7.76
CA LYS A 169 14.93 -5.24 -8.36
C LYS A 169 13.69 -4.39 -8.69
N LEU A 170 12.65 -4.48 -7.86
CA LEU A 170 11.43 -3.67 -8.01
C LEU A 170 11.75 -2.21 -7.66
N LYS A 171 11.37 -1.27 -8.54
CA LYS A 171 11.65 0.17 -8.43
C LYS A 171 10.39 1.02 -8.62
#